data_AF-M1VX62-F1
#
_entry.id   AF-M1VX62-F1
#
_cell.length_a   1.000
_cell.length_b   1.000
_cell.length_c   1.000
_cell.angle_alpha   90.00
_cell.angle_beta   90.00
_cell.angle_gamma   90.00
#
_symmetry.space_group_name_H-M   'P 1'
#
loop_
_entity.id
_entity.type
_entity.pdbx_description
1 polymer ?
#
loop_
_entity_poly.entity_id
_entity_poly.type
_entity_poly.pdbx_seq_one_letter_code
_entity_poly.pdbx_strand_id
1 'polypeptide(L)'
;MAASLSEGIFTSRPCVLVVGEDKREFLLHSDLVKRESKALGEIIDASFAEGRKGYVVLRDDDVETISAFAQFIYTGDYQLSFDMSAPEVGNESHDKDNPEDNFRPWTRPGNGFWHCFTKSKKYRDQAYLYDTSFDPYEISYSGPEDDDPDDHDMCFNSDHMEKDYSELFISHAKIFVFAHSHDMEALMGLSIRKLHGALCWFALSRERIGDILALARYCYKSSGAEKLRRMVASYSAAILHACVSRDVTEFVLELLTDKSEFAFDSVWFMSRRMIGSTYWWSTL
;
A
#
# COMPACT_ATOMS: atom_id res chain seq x y z
N MET A 1 -12.67 11.08 -9.32
CA MET A 1 -14.08 11.29 -9.70
C MET A 1 -14.92 10.41 -8.80
N ALA A 2 -15.73 11.00 -7.91
CA ALA A 2 -16.69 10.25 -7.12
C ALA A 2 -17.68 9.57 -8.09
N ALA A 3 -18.07 8.33 -7.80
CA ALA A 3 -19.06 7.64 -8.61
C ALA A 3 -20.38 8.43 -8.54
N SER A 4 -20.85 8.93 -9.68
CA SER A 4 -22.20 9.51 -9.76
C SER A 4 -23.19 8.38 -9.46
N LEU A 5 -23.78 8.40 -8.26
CA LEU A 5 -24.80 7.44 -7.86
C LEU A 5 -26.10 7.80 -8.58
N SER A 6 -26.43 7.06 -9.65
CA SER A 6 -27.72 7.19 -10.33
C SER A 6 -28.84 6.57 -9.50
N GLU A 7 -30.07 7.06 -9.69
CA GLU A 7 -31.27 6.57 -9.00
C GLU A 7 -31.51 5.05 -9.21
N GLY A 8 -31.07 4.52 -10.36
CA GLY A 8 -31.13 3.08 -10.67
C GLY A 8 -30.34 2.19 -9.72
N ILE A 9 -29.28 2.71 -9.08
CA ILE A 9 -28.45 1.92 -8.16
C ILE A 9 -29.23 1.53 -6.91
N PHE A 10 -30.02 2.45 -6.36
CA PHE A 10 -30.80 2.22 -5.14
C PHE A 10 -32.03 1.34 -5.36
N THR A 11 -32.41 1.12 -6.62
CA THR A 11 -33.48 0.20 -7.02
C THR A 11 -32.94 -1.15 -7.49
N SER A 12 -31.61 -1.30 -7.57
CA SER A 12 -30.97 -2.56 -7.96
C SER A 12 -31.22 -3.66 -6.92
N ARG A 13 -31.28 -4.91 -7.42
CA ARG A 13 -31.49 -6.06 -6.55
C ARG A 13 -30.29 -6.21 -5.60
N PRO A 14 -30.49 -6.36 -4.29
CA PRO A 14 -29.37 -6.51 -3.37
C PRO A 14 -28.65 -7.85 -3.58
N CYS A 15 -27.35 -7.83 -3.36
CA CYS A 15 -26.48 -9.00 -3.33
C CYS A 15 -25.78 -9.11 -1.97
N VAL A 16 -25.31 -10.31 -1.63
CA VAL A 16 -24.65 -10.62 -0.35
C VAL A 16 -23.23 -11.10 -0.60
N LEU A 17 -22.23 -10.43 -0.04
CA LEU A 17 -20.86 -10.96 0.03
C LEU A 17 -20.70 -11.69 1.36
N VAL A 18 -20.28 -12.95 1.32
CA VAL A 18 -20.04 -13.80 2.49
C VAL A 18 -18.53 -13.94 2.66
N VAL A 19 -18.01 -13.43 3.77
CA VAL A 19 -16.57 -13.18 3.98
C VAL A 19 -16.00 -14.04 5.11
N GLY A 20 -14.84 -14.64 4.85
CA GLY A 20 -14.06 -15.40 5.83
C GLY A 20 -14.73 -16.67 6.34
N GLU A 21 -14.06 -17.33 7.29
CA GLU A 21 -14.56 -18.56 7.94
C GLU A 21 -15.79 -18.33 8.80
N ASP A 22 -15.88 -17.14 9.40
CA ASP A 22 -17.02 -16.69 10.21
C ASP A 22 -18.27 -16.41 9.37
N LYS A 23 -18.15 -16.46 8.03
CA LYS A 23 -19.24 -16.23 7.07
C LYS A 23 -19.96 -14.91 7.33
N ARG A 24 -19.21 -13.83 7.58
CA ARG A 24 -19.80 -12.52 7.81
C ARG A 24 -20.45 -12.02 6.53
N GLU A 25 -21.68 -11.52 6.63
CA GLU A 25 -22.47 -11.12 5.47
C GLU A 25 -22.46 -9.58 5.28
N PHE A 26 -22.16 -9.13 4.06
CA PHE A 26 -22.27 -7.74 3.63
C PHE A 26 -23.35 -7.62 2.57
N LEU A 27 -24.39 -6.83 2.85
CA LEU A 27 -25.48 -6.55 1.92
C LEU A 27 -25.16 -5.31 1.08
N LEU A 28 -25.03 -5.47 -0.24
CA LEU A 28 -24.62 -4.41 -1.17
C LEU A 28 -25.57 -4.34 -2.38
N HIS A 29 -25.61 -3.20 -3.06
CA HIS A 29 -26.35 -3.04 -4.32
C HIS A 29 -25.60 -3.76 -5.46
N SER A 30 -26.25 -4.70 -6.15
CA SER A 30 -25.59 -5.54 -7.17
C SER A 30 -24.96 -4.71 -8.27
N ASP A 31 -25.60 -3.61 -8.66
CA ASP A 31 -25.17 -2.80 -9.79
C ASP A 31 -23.87 -2.04 -9.48
N LEU A 32 -23.65 -1.68 -8.21
CA LEU A 32 -22.36 -1.13 -7.77
C LEU A 32 -21.25 -2.17 -7.87
N VAL A 33 -21.50 -3.38 -7.35
CA VAL A 33 -20.50 -4.45 -7.38
C VAL A 33 -20.14 -4.83 -8.82
N LYS A 34 -21.14 -4.97 -9.70
CA LYS A 34 -20.96 -5.27 -11.13
C LYS A 34 -20.22 -4.18 -11.89
N ARG A 35 -20.46 -2.92 -11.55
CA ARG A 35 -19.80 -1.77 -12.17
C ARG A 35 -18.31 -1.77 -11.87
N GLU A 36 -17.94 -2.09 -10.62
CA GLU A 36 -16.55 -2.08 -10.20
C GLU A 36 -15.80 -3.38 -10.56
N SER A 37 -16.47 -4.54 -10.54
CA SER A 37 -15.87 -5.83 -10.90
C SER A 37 -16.80 -6.65 -11.79
N LYS A 38 -16.34 -6.86 -13.04
CA LYS A 38 -17.00 -7.76 -13.97
C LYS A 38 -17.01 -9.20 -13.46
N ALA A 39 -15.90 -9.66 -12.87
CA ALA A 39 -15.76 -11.01 -12.35
C ALA A 39 -16.76 -11.30 -11.22
N LEU A 40 -16.89 -10.39 -10.24
CA LEU A 40 -17.91 -10.51 -9.19
C LEU A 40 -19.32 -10.41 -9.77
N GLY A 41 -19.51 -9.56 -10.78
CA GLY A 41 -20.78 -9.40 -11.47
C GLY A 41 -21.30 -10.68 -12.12
N GLU A 42 -20.44 -11.43 -12.82
CA GLU A 42 -20.78 -12.72 -13.44
C GLU A 42 -21.21 -13.76 -12.39
N ILE A 43 -20.55 -13.80 -11.23
CA ILE A 43 -20.92 -14.70 -10.12
C ILE A 43 -22.29 -14.33 -9.55
N ILE A 44 -22.53 -13.02 -9.33
CA ILE A 44 -23.81 -12.52 -8.84
C ILE A 44 -24.95 -12.86 -9.80
N ASP A 45 -24.75 -12.66 -11.10
CA ASP A 45 -25.74 -12.94 -12.14
C ASP A 45 -26.05 -14.43 -12.26
N ALA A 46 -25.03 -15.30 -12.21
CA ALA A 46 -25.23 -16.74 -12.17
C ALA A 46 -26.07 -17.15 -10.95
N SER A 47 -25.75 -16.60 -9.77
CA SER A 47 -26.51 -16.86 -8.54
C SER A 47 -27.96 -16.38 -8.62
N PHE A 48 -28.22 -15.26 -9.31
CA PHE A 48 -29.58 -14.78 -9.54
C PHE A 48 -30.38 -15.66 -10.50
N ALA A 49 -29.74 -16.21 -11.53
CA ALA A 49 -30.37 -17.08 -12.52
C ALA A 49 -30.85 -18.42 -11.92
N GLU A 50 -30.20 -18.90 -10.86
CA GLU A 50 -30.61 -20.08 -10.10
C GLU A 50 -31.84 -19.85 -9.20
N GLY A 51 -32.49 -18.68 -9.28
CA GLY A 51 -33.62 -18.32 -8.42
C GLY A 51 -33.23 -18.05 -6.95
N ARG A 52 -31.93 -18.01 -6.65
CA ARG A 52 -31.40 -17.73 -5.32
C ARG A 52 -31.24 -16.22 -5.09
N LYS A 53 -30.87 -15.85 -3.85
CA LYS A 53 -30.32 -14.52 -3.56
C LYS A 53 -28.96 -14.42 -4.29
N GLY A 54 -28.60 -13.26 -4.83
CA GLY A 54 -27.29 -13.09 -5.46
C GLY A 54 -26.24 -13.06 -4.37
N TYR A 55 -25.41 -14.09 -4.27
CA TYR A 55 -24.35 -14.12 -3.26
C TYR A 55 -23.00 -14.48 -3.88
N VAL A 56 -21.94 -13.97 -3.24
CA VAL A 56 -20.55 -14.31 -3.56
C VAL A 56 -19.87 -14.76 -2.27
N VAL A 57 -19.11 -15.84 -2.32
CA VAL A 57 -18.36 -16.34 -1.17
C VAL A 57 -16.88 -16.01 -1.37
N LEU A 58 -16.33 -15.21 -0.45
CA LEU A 58 -14.96 -14.72 -0.42
C LEU A 58 -14.25 -15.35 0.79
N ARG A 59 -13.76 -16.58 0.62
CA ARG A 59 -13.24 -17.40 1.73
C ARG A 59 -11.87 -16.94 2.22
N ASP A 60 -11.05 -16.48 1.29
CA ASP A 60 -9.64 -16.15 1.54
C ASP A 60 -9.45 -14.66 1.92
N ASP A 61 -10.54 -13.88 1.91
CA ASP A 61 -10.54 -12.44 2.20
C ASP A 61 -11.05 -12.16 3.61
N ASP A 62 -10.49 -11.12 4.25
CA ASP A 62 -10.90 -10.67 5.59
C ASP A 62 -11.97 -9.59 5.56
N VAL A 63 -12.60 -9.41 6.72
CA VAL A 63 -13.73 -8.50 6.94
C VAL A 63 -13.34 -7.06 6.67
N GLU A 64 -12.15 -6.65 7.06
CA GLU A 64 -11.61 -5.29 6.91
C GLU A 64 -11.43 -4.96 5.42
N THR A 65 -10.89 -5.89 4.64
CA THR A 65 -10.71 -5.76 3.18
C THR A 65 -12.05 -5.59 2.48
N ILE A 66 -13.05 -6.41 2.83
CA ILE A 66 -14.38 -6.32 2.21
C ILE A 66 -15.15 -5.09 2.71
N SER A 67 -14.94 -4.67 3.96
CA SER A 67 -15.49 -3.41 4.46
C SER A 67 -14.92 -2.21 3.72
N ALA A 68 -13.62 -2.20 3.42
CA ALA A 68 -12.99 -1.15 2.63
C ALA A 68 -13.51 -1.14 1.19
N PHE A 69 -13.68 -2.31 0.57
CA PHE A 69 -14.32 -2.44 -0.73
C PHE A 69 -15.76 -1.89 -0.71
N ALA A 70 -16.55 -2.24 0.30
CA ALA A 70 -17.91 -1.72 0.45
C ALA A 70 -17.92 -0.19 0.57
N GLN A 71 -17.05 0.41 1.40
CA GLN A 71 -16.94 1.87 1.45
C GLN A 71 -16.56 2.47 0.09
N PHE A 72 -15.63 1.84 -0.63
CA PHE A 72 -15.15 2.29 -1.92
C PHE A 72 -16.24 2.33 -2.98
N ILE A 73 -17.07 1.28 -3.10
CA ILE A 73 -18.10 1.25 -4.15
C ILE A 73 -19.18 2.31 -3.96
N TYR A 74 -19.41 2.77 -2.72
CA TYR A 74 -20.38 3.82 -2.42
C TYR A 74 -19.78 5.23 -2.46
N THR A 75 -18.55 5.42 -2.00
CA THR A 75 -17.98 6.76 -1.78
C THR A 75 -16.87 7.11 -2.77
N GLY A 76 -16.31 6.11 -3.46
CA GLY A 76 -15.08 6.23 -4.24
C GLY A 76 -13.81 6.25 -3.38
N ASP A 77 -13.94 6.10 -2.05
CA ASP A 77 -12.83 6.05 -1.12
C ASP A 77 -13.04 4.99 -0.01
N TYR A 78 -12.01 4.69 0.77
CA TYR A 78 -12.14 3.86 1.95
C TYR A 78 -11.29 4.39 3.10
N GLN A 79 -11.76 4.15 4.32
CA GLN A 79 -11.05 4.43 5.55
C GLN A 79 -10.87 3.13 6.32
N LEU A 80 -9.66 2.94 6.84
CA LEU A 80 -9.34 1.84 7.72
C LEU A 80 -9.55 2.32 9.15
N SER A 81 -10.37 1.60 9.92
CA SER A 81 -10.56 1.86 11.35
C SER A 81 -9.34 1.37 12.12
N PHE A 82 -8.27 2.15 12.08
CA PHE A 82 -7.21 2.02 13.06
C PHE A 82 -7.61 2.82 14.29
N ASP A 83 -7.63 2.14 15.44
CA ASP A 83 -7.82 2.82 16.71
C ASP A 83 -6.59 3.69 16.99
N MET A 84 -6.68 4.93 16.53
CA MET A 84 -5.68 5.96 16.72
C MET A 84 -5.92 6.72 18.03
N SER A 85 -6.80 6.24 18.92
CA SER A 85 -7.05 6.91 20.19
C SER A 85 -5.76 7.01 21.02
N ALA A 86 -5.50 8.23 21.50
CA ALA A 86 -4.38 8.53 22.37
C ALA A 86 -4.59 7.81 23.71
N PRO A 87 -3.55 7.25 24.34
CA PRO A 87 -3.70 6.79 25.72
C PRO A 87 -4.03 7.99 26.60
N GLU A 88 -5.03 7.82 27.47
CA GLU A 88 -5.34 8.81 28.50
C GLU A 88 -4.08 9.05 29.35
N VAL A 89 -3.71 10.32 29.48
CA VAL A 89 -2.52 10.79 30.20
C VAL A 89 -2.56 10.26 31.64
N GLY A 90 -1.86 9.17 31.88
CA GLY A 90 -1.40 8.75 33.20
C GLY A 90 -0.15 9.57 33.52
N ASN A 91 -0.29 10.53 34.43
CA ASN A 91 0.83 11.32 34.93
C ASN A 91 1.82 10.40 35.68
N GLU A 92 2.84 9.90 35.00
CA GLU A 92 4.03 9.35 35.65
C GLU A 92 5.26 10.17 35.23
N SER A 93 5.77 10.92 36.21
CA SER A 93 7.00 11.69 36.13
C SER A 93 8.19 10.76 35.98
N HIS A 94 8.75 10.65 34.78
CA HIS A 94 10.02 9.97 34.54
C HIS A 94 11.20 10.93 34.76
N ASP A 95 12.08 10.52 35.69
CA ASP A 95 13.39 11.08 35.94
C ASP A 95 14.20 11.20 34.62
N LYS A 96 14.59 12.43 34.31
CA LYS A 96 15.54 12.73 33.25
C LYS A 96 16.94 12.49 33.80
N ASP A 97 17.61 11.43 33.40
CA ASP A 97 19.08 11.36 33.31
C ASP A 97 19.53 10.02 32.68
N ASN A 98 19.49 9.93 31.34
CA ASN A 98 20.41 9.09 30.58
C ASN A 98 20.69 9.73 29.20
N PRO A 99 21.94 10.12 28.86
CA PRO A 99 22.23 10.83 27.61
C PRO A 99 22.39 9.92 26.38
N GLU A 100 22.25 8.60 26.51
CA GLU A 100 22.54 7.64 25.43
C GLU A 100 21.31 6.92 24.85
N ASP A 101 20.09 7.44 25.05
CA ASP A 101 18.91 6.87 24.41
C ASP A 101 18.73 7.47 22.99
N ASN A 102 19.26 6.74 22.01
CA ASN A 102 19.34 7.09 20.59
C ASN A 102 17.97 7.02 19.88
N PHE A 103 16.95 7.74 20.36
CA PHE A 103 15.70 7.95 19.64
C PHE A 103 15.84 9.01 18.54
N ARG A 104 16.70 8.76 17.56
CA ARG A 104 16.74 9.59 16.34
C ARG A 104 16.01 8.88 15.20
N PRO A 105 14.81 9.34 14.79
CA PRO A 105 14.17 8.88 13.57
C PRO A 105 15.16 8.95 12.41
N TRP A 106 15.20 7.91 11.58
CA TRP A 106 16.07 7.92 10.41
C TRP A 106 15.60 8.99 9.44
N THR A 107 16.57 9.62 8.77
CA THR A 107 16.26 10.60 7.72
C THR A 107 15.39 9.94 6.65
N ARG A 108 14.27 10.58 6.31
CA ARG A 108 13.32 10.06 5.32
C ARG A 108 14.07 9.76 4.01
N PRO A 109 14.04 8.52 3.52
CA PRO A 109 14.80 8.16 2.34
C PRO A 109 14.15 8.76 1.08
N GLY A 110 14.88 9.66 0.41
CA GLY A 110 14.46 10.22 -0.87
C GLY A 110 14.31 9.12 -1.92
N ASN A 111 13.18 9.09 -2.64
CA ASN A 111 12.93 8.06 -3.63
C ASN A 111 12.09 8.63 -4.79
N GLY A 112 12.75 8.92 -5.91
CA GLY A 112 12.09 9.46 -7.11
C GLY A 112 11.18 8.46 -7.84
N PHE A 113 11.27 7.16 -7.54
CA PHE A 113 10.46 6.15 -8.22
C PHE A 113 9.00 6.11 -7.77
N TRP A 114 8.64 6.75 -6.65
CA TRP A 114 7.27 6.67 -6.13
C TRP A 114 6.22 7.20 -7.12
N HIS A 115 6.55 8.28 -7.84
CA HIS A 115 5.67 8.84 -8.87
C HIS A 115 5.34 7.82 -9.97
N CYS A 116 6.26 6.90 -10.27
CA CYS A 116 6.01 5.85 -11.25
C CYS A 116 4.92 4.87 -10.77
N PHE A 117 4.84 4.58 -9.48
CA PHE A 117 3.84 3.64 -8.96
C PHE A 117 2.45 4.28 -8.81
N THR A 118 2.40 5.55 -8.40
CA THR A 118 1.15 6.25 -8.10
C THR A 118 0.50 6.91 -9.31
N LYS A 119 1.29 7.40 -10.27
CA LYS A 119 0.78 8.13 -11.45
C LYS A 119 0.84 7.33 -12.75
N SER A 120 1.72 6.33 -12.88
CA SER A 120 1.87 5.58 -14.14
C SER A 120 0.90 4.40 -14.28
N LYS A 121 0.26 4.32 -15.45
CA LYS A 121 -0.45 3.12 -15.93
C LYS A 121 0.48 2.10 -16.60
N LYS A 122 1.74 2.47 -16.90
CA LYS A 122 2.70 1.65 -17.68
C LYS A 122 3.10 0.34 -17.01
N TYR A 123 2.88 0.18 -15.70
CA TYR A 123 3.18 -1.05 -14.96
C TYR A 123 2.06 -2.09 -14.97
N ARG A 124 1.04 -1.94 -15.82
CA ARG A 124 0.00 -2.96 -16.03
C ARG A 124 0.56 -4.19 -16.74
N ASP A 125 1.61 -4.00 -17.53
CA ASP A 125 2.24 -5.03 -18.33
C ASP A 125 3.55 -5.50 -17.67
N GLN A 126 3.58 -6.77 -17.25
CA GLN A 126 4.71 -7.43 -16.61
C GLN A 126 6.03 -7.29 -17.40
N ALA A 127 5.93 -7.19 -18.74
CA ALA A 127 7.06 -6.98 -19.64
C ALA A 127 7.75 -5.60 -19.48
N TYR A 128 7.01 -4.56 -19.10
CA TYR A 128 7.57 -3.21 -18.90
C TYR A 128 8.30 -3.06 -17.56
N LEU A 129 8.14 -4.01 -16.63
CA LEU A 129 8.71 -3.89 -15.29
C LEU A 129 10.25 -3.98 -15.29
N TYR A 130 10.84 -4.68 -16.25
CA TYR A 130 12.30 -4.85 -16.40
C TYR A 130 12.85 -4.23 -17.69
N ASP A 131 12.06 -3.39 -18.34
CA ASP A 131 12.51 -2.72 -19.55
C ASP A 131 13.70 -1.80 -19.22
N THR A 132 14.89 -2.23 -19.66
CA THR A 132 16.15 -1.48 -19.52
C THR A 132 16.13 -0.16 -20.29
N SER A 133 15.17 0.03 -21.21
CA SER A 133 14.95 1.30 -21.92
C SER A 133 14.19 2.33 -21.10
N PHE A 134 13.62 1.95 -19.94
CA PHE A 134 13.01 2.90 -19.02
C PHE A 134 14.09 3.86 -18.52
N ASP A 135 14.04 5.12 -18.93
CA ASP A 135 14.94 6.16 -18.45
C ASP A 135 14.33 6.80 -17.18
N PRO A 136 14.97 6.72 -15.99
CA PRO A 136 14.48 7.43 -14.82
C PRO A 136 14.46 8.96 -15.03
N TYR A 137 15.24 9.48 -15.99
CA TYR A 137 15.30 10.90 -16.33
C TYR A 137 14.19 11.37 -17.28
N GLU A 138 13.49 10.49 -17.99
CA GLU A 138 12.24 10.86 -18.70
C GLU A 138 11.09 11.21 -17.74
N ILE A 139 11.27 10.93 -16.44
CA ILE A 139 10.47 11.50 -15.35
C ILE A 139 10.96 12.93 -15.03
N SER A 140 11.53 13.63 -16.01
CA SER A 140 11.74 15.07 -15.93
C SER A 140 10.38 15.76 -16.04
N TYR A 141 9.87 16.14 -14.86
CA TYR A 141 8.99 17.28 -14.58
C TYR A 141 8.50 18.04 -15.82
N SER A 142 7.22 17.84 -16.17
CA SER A 142 6.48 18.68 -17.11
C SER A 142 5.05 18.89 -16.60
N GLY A 143 4.95 19.35 -15.35
CA GLY A 143 3.72 19.84 -14.74
C GLY A 143 4.07 20.96 -13.75
N PRO A 144 3.15 21.92 -13.52
CA PRO A 144 3.40 23.02 -12.60
C PRO A 144 3.68 22.46 -11.20
N GLU A 145 4.57 23.14 -10.47
CA GLU A 145 5.05 22.84 -9.11
C GLU A 145 3.94 22.93 -8.03
N ASP A 146 2.69 22.62 -8.36
CA ASP A 146 1.56 22.74 -7.47
C ASP A 146 1.03 21.35 -7.09
N ASP A 147 0.95 21.13 -5.76
CA ASP A 147 0.58 19.90 -5.03
C ASP A 147 1.71 18.89 -4.78
N ASP A 148 2.88 19.36 -4.32
CA ASP A 148 3.60 18.60 -3.31
C ASP A 148 2.85 18.80 -1.96
N PRO A 149 2.33 17.76 -1.29
CA PRO A 149 1.71 17.90 0.03
C PRO A 149 2.73 18.26 1.15
N ASP A 150 3.91 18.74 0.78
CA ASP A 150 5.09 19.01 1.60
C ASP A 150 5.04 20.33 2.40
N ASP A 151 3.87 20.96 2.60
CA ASP A 151 3.76 22.19 3.43
C ASP A 151 2.58 22.21 4.43
N HIS A 152 1.95 21.06 4.71
CA HIS A 152 1.11 20.95 5.90
C HIS A 152 1.84 20.19 7.00
N ASP A 153 2.48 20.97 7.86
CA ASP A 153 3.00 20.58 9.16
C ASP A 153 1.86 19.97 10.01
N MET A 154 1.75 18.64 9.94
CA MET A 154 1.11 17.84 10.96
C MET A 154 2.22 17.12 11.70
N CYS A 155 2.80 17.83 12.67
CA CYS A 155 3.55 17.23 13.76
C CYS A 155 2.69 16.13 14.41
N PHE A 156 2.88 14.87 14.01
CA PHE A 156 2.57 13.77 14.88
C PHE A 156 3.58 13.85 16.03
N ASN A 157 3.07 14.22 17.21
CA ASN A 157 3.84 14.18 18.44
C ASN A 157 4.60 12.86 18.50
N SER A 158 5.88 12.95 18.82
CA SER A 158 6.85 11.86 18.93
C SER A 158 6.57 10.89 20.10
N ASP A 159 5.29 10.69 20.42
CA ASP A 159 4.80 10.03 21.63
C ASP A 159 3.90 8.81 21.30
N HIS A 160 3.95 8.32 20.06
CA HIS A 160 3.18 7.15 19.60
C HIS A 160 4.09 5.98 19.24
N MET A 161 4.96 5.61 20.20
CA MET A 161 5.96 4.54 20.09
C MET A 161 5.36 3.11 20.17
N GLU A 162 4.06 2.94 20.43
CA GLU A 162 3.46 1.61 20.69
C GLU A 162 2.60 1.02 19.55
N LYS A 163 2.36 1.73 18.44
CA LYS A 163 1.42 1.28 17.41
C LYS A 163 2.07 0.34 16.40
N ASP A 164 1.44 -0.81 16.13
CA ASP A 164 1.84 -1.75 15.08
C ASP A 164 1.35 -1.24 13.70
N TYR A 165 2.26 -0.59 12.94
CA TYR A 165 1.92 -0.09 11.60
C TYR A 165 1.97 -1.20 10.55
N SER A 166 2.45 -2.40 10.90
CA SER A 166 2.44 -3.53 9.98
C SER A 166 1.01 -3.84 9.55
N GLU A 167 0.04 -3.78 10.47
CA GLU A 167 -1.38 -4.00 10.16
C GLU A 167 -1.93 -2.95 9.19
N LEU A 168 -1.57 -1.67 9.36
CA LEU A 168 -1.94 -0.58 8.45
C LEU A 168 -1.42 -0.81 7.04
N PHE A 169 -0.13 -1.10 6.91
CA PHE A 169 0.48 -1.32 5.60
C PHE A 169 -0.06 -2.60 4.93
N ILE A 170 -0.17 -3.68 5.70
CA ILE A 170 -0.68 -4.97 5.22
C ILE A 170 -2.15 -4.84 4.82
N SER A 171 -2.96 -4.04 5.52
CA SER A 171 -4.36 -3.81 5.15
C SER A 171 -4.50 -3.13 3.79
N HIS A 172 -3.70 -2.09 3.50
CA HIS A 172 -3.68 -1.51 2.16
C HIS A 172 -3.19 -2.50 1.09
N ALA A 173 -2.19 -3.33 1.43
CA ALA A 173 -1.68 -4.37 0.55
C ALA A 173 -2.73 -5.47 0.26
N LYS A 174 -3.49 -5.91 1.26
CA LYS A 174 -4.61 -6.86 1.11
C LYS A 174 -5.69 -6.31 0.20
N ILE A 175 -6.09 -5.05 0.39
CA ILE A 175 -7.05 -4.38 -0.49
C ILE A 175 -6.53 -4.32 -1.93
N PHE A 176 -5.23 -4.05 -2.13
CA PHE A 176 -4.61 -4.09 -3.45
C PHE A 176 -4.70 -5.48 -4.08
N VAL A 177 -4.34 -6.54 -3.32
CA VAL A 177 -4.37 -7.94 -3.80
C VAL A 177 -5.80 -8.36 -4.13
N PHE A 178 -6.77 -8.08 -3.26
CA PHE A 178 -8.19 -8.30 -3.52
C PHE A 178 -8.65 -7.57 -4.79
N ALA A 179 -8.31 -6.29 -4.91
CA ALA A 179 -8.64 -5.49 -6.09
C ALA A 179 -8.02 -6.07 -7.37
N HIS A 180 -6.79 -6.56 -7.30
CA HIS A 180 -6.10 -7.21 -8.41
C HIS A 180 -6.79 -8.53 -8.83
N SER A 181 -7.11 -9.40 -7.87
CA SER A 181 -7.76 -10.69 -8.11
C SER A 181 -9.13 -10.58 -8.78
N HIS A 182 -9.80 -9.43 -8.62
CA HIS A 182 -11.12 -9.15 -9.18
C HIS A 182 -11.13 -8.05 -10.26
N ASP A 183 -9.95 -7.68 -10.80
CA ASP A 183 -9.74 -6.70 -11.88
C ASP A 183 -10.35 -5.30 -11.62
N MET A 184 -10.21 -4.82 -10.39
CA MET A 184 -10.73 -3.53 -9.93
C MET A 184 -9.65 -2.44 -9.99
N GLU A 185 -9.31 -1.97 -11.20
CA GLU A 185 -8.19 -1.04 -11.45
C GLU A 185 -8.25 0.23 -10.60
N ALA A 186 -9.45 0.79 -10.39
CA ALA A 186 -9.63 2.01 -9.59
C ALA A 186 -9.27 1.79 -8.12
N LEU A 187 -9.68 0.66 -7.54
CA LEU A 187 -9.37 0.30 -6.15
C LEU A 187 -7.90 -0.11 -5.98
N MET A 188 -7.31 -0.80 -6.97
CA MET A 188 -5.86 -1.05 -7.02
C MET A 188 -5.08 0.27 -7.00
N GLY A 189 -5.48 1.24 -7.83
CA GLY A 189 -4.84 2.55 -7.90
C GLY A 189 -5.02 3.35 -6.61
N LEU A 190 -6.17 3.27 -5.97
CA LEU A 190 -6.42 3.93 -4.69
C LEU A 190 -5.59 3.31 -3.56
N SER A 191 -5.60 1.99 -3.44
CA SER A 191 -4.89 1.29 -2.37
C SER A 191 -3.38 1.47 -2.42
N ILE A 192 -2.77 1.41 -3.61
CA ILE A 192 -1.34 1.66 -3.75
C ILE A 192 -0.98 3.12 -3.44
N ARG A 193 -1.85 4.10 -3.75
CA ARG A 193 -1.65 5.51 -3.37
C ARG A 193 -1.77 5.73 -1.87
N LYS A 194 -2.72 5.07 -1.20
CA LYS A 194 -2.87 5.18 0.26
C LYS A 194 -1.71 4.50 0.99
N LEU A 195 -1.28 3.32 0.54
CA LEU A 195 -0.06 2.68 1.05
C LEU A 195 1.16 3.57 0.81
N HIS A 196 1.26 4.19 -0.36
CA HIS A 196 2.31 5.14 -0.64
C HIS A 196 2.29 6.29 0.39
N GLY A 197 1.14 6.94 0.58
CA GLY A 197 0.99 8.00 1.56
C GLY A 197 1.43 7.55 2.96
N ALA A 198 0.96 6.39 3.40
CA ALA A 198 1.29 5.84 4.71
C ALA A 198 2.80 5.61 4.89
N LEU A 199 3.49 5.06 3.88
CA LEU A 199 4.94 4.86 3.91
C LEU A 199 5.73 6.18 3.83
N CYS A 200 5.18 7.21 3.18
CA CYS A 200 5.82 8.52 3.04
C CYS A 200 5.90 9.24 4.39
N TRP A 201 4.83 9.14 5.18
CA TRP A 201 4.71 9.75 6.51
C TRP A 201 5.23 8.83 7.63
N PHE A 202 5.70 7.64 7.30
CA PHE A 202 6.23 6.69 8.27
C PHE A 202 7.59 7.12 8.80
N ALA A 203 7.66 7.38 10.11
CA ALA A 203 8.90 7.65 10.82
C ALA A 203 9.66 6.33 11.04
N LEU A 204 10.66 6.09 10.21
CA LEU A 204 11.44 4.85 10.28
C LEU A 204 12.46 4.90 11.44
N SER A 205 12.49 3.85 12.24
CA SER A 205 13.48 3.63 13.30
C SER A 205 13.94 2.17 13.31
N ARG A 206 14.91 1.86 14.19
CA ARG A 206 15.36 0.49 14.41
C ARG A 206 14.23 -0.41 14.95
N GLU A 207 13.35 0.08 15.83
CA GLU A 207 12.23 -0.75 16.32
C GLU A 207 11.17 -0.98 15.23
N ARG A 208 11.05 -0.06 14.27
CA ARG A 208 9.94 -0.01 13.32
C ARG A 208 10.27 -0.60 11.95
N ILE A 209 11.53 -0.98 11.70
CA ILE A 209 11.92 -1.69 10.48
C ILE A 209 11.17 -3.01 10.29
N GLY A 210 10.75 -3.65 11.40
CA GLY A 210 9.93 -4.85 11.41
C GLY A 210 8.62 -4.69 10.62
N ASP A 211 8.00 -3.50 10.68
CA ASP A 211 6.73 -3.21 9.97
C ASP A 211 6.91 -3.27 8.45
N ILE A 212 8.04 -2.74 7.96
CA ILE A 212 8.39 -2.74 6.53
C ILE A 212 8.72 -4.16 6.06
N LEU A 213 9.41 -4.94 6.90
CA LEU A 213 9.74 -6.33 6.58
C LEU A 213 8.50 -7.21 6.58
N ALA A 214 7.56 -7.00 7.49
CA ALA A 214 6.28 -7.69 7.51
C ALA A 214 5.48 -7.39 6.23
N LEU A 215 5.41 -6.11 5.83
CA LEU A 215 4.82 -5.71 4.55
C LEU A 215 5.50 -6.39 3.36
N ALA A 216 6.83 -6.37 3.30
CA ALA A 216 7.58 -7.01 2.21
C ALA A 216 7.33 -8.53 2.15
N ARG A 217 7.36 -9.22 3.29
CA ARG A 217 7.03 -10.66 3.37
C ARG A 217 5.63 -10.94 2.83
N TYR A 218 4.64 -10.13 3.19
CA TYR A 218 3.28 -10.25 2.68
C TYR A 218 3.21 -10.07 1.16
N CYS A 219 3.81 -8.99 0.64
CA CYS A 219 3.79 -8.67 -0.78
C CYS A 219 4.47 -9.76 -1.64
N TYR A 220 5.58 -10.33 -1.15
CA TYR A 220 6.32 -11.39 -1.87
C TYR A 220 5.73 -12.79 -1.70
N LYS A 221 4.82 -12.99 -0.75
CA LYS A 221 3.97 -14.19 -0.70
C LYS A 221 2.76 -14.09 -1.65
N SER A 222 2.30 -12.86 -1.92
CA SER A 222 1.11 -12.60 -2.72
C SER A 222 1.40 -12.68 -4.22
N SER A 223 0.84 -13.67 -4.90
CA SER A 223 1.02 -13.87 -6.34
C SER A 223 0.30 -12.78 -7.16
N GLY A 224 0.82 -12.45 -8.35
CA GLY A 224 0.20 -11.48 -9.29
C GLY A 224 0.37 -9.99 -8.96
N ALA A 225 0.61 -9.64 -7.69
CA ALA A 225 0.73 -8.24 -7.24
C ALA A 225 2.12 -7.62 -7.48
N GLU A 226 2.67 -7.71 -8.70
CA GLU A 226 4.04 -7.24 -9.01
C GLU A 226 4.25 -5.74 -8.80
N LYS A 227 3.25 -4.93 -9.18
CA LYS A 227 3.31 -3.49 -8.98
C LYS A 227 3.46 -3.13 -7.50
N LEU A 228 2.75 -3.85 -6.63
CA LEU A 228 2.84 -3.70 -5.19
C LEU A 228 4.21 -4.17 -4.67
N ARG A 229 4.67 -5.37 -5.08
CA ARG A 229 5.99 -5.92 -4.74
C ARG A 229 7.11 -4.91 -5.04
N ARG A 230 7.11 -4.36 -6.27
CA ARG A 230 8.13 -3.41 -6.72
C ARG A 230 8.06 -2.05 -6.03
N MET A 231 6.87 -1.57 -5.66
CA MET A 231 6.78 -0.34 -4.85
C MET A 231 7.44 -0.54 -3.48
N VAL A 232 7.16 -1.67 -2.82
CA VAL A 232 7.75 -2.00 -1.52
C VAL A 232 9.26 -2.24 -1.63
N ALA A 233 9.72 -2.93 -2.68
CA ALA A 233 11.16 -3.09 -2.94
C ALA A 233 11.85 -1.77 -3.25
N SER A 234 11.19 -0.88 -4.01
CA SER A 234 11.71 0.47 -4.28
C SER A 234 11.89 1.25 -2.98
N TYR A 235 10.90 1.23 -2.09
CA TYR A 235 10.99 1.86 -0.78
C TYR A 235 12.10 1.23 0.08
N SER A 236 12.16 -0.09 0.16
CA SER A 236 13.18 -0.84 0.90
C SER A 236 14.60 -0.52 0.40
N ALA A 237 14.79 -0.45 -0.92
CA ALA A 237 16.04 -0.05 -1.54
C ALA A 237 16.44 1.41 -1.22
N ALA A 238 15.46 2.30 -1.04
CA ALA A 238 15.73 3.68 -0.62
C ALA A 238 16.18 3.74 0.85
N ILE A 239 15.57 2.93 1.73
CA ILE A 239 16.00 2.76 3.11
C ILE A 239 17.44 2.23 3.16
N LEU A 240 17.72 1.13 2.45
CA LEU A 240 19.05 0.51 2.41
C LEU A 240 20.13 1.48 1.92
N HIS A 241 19.80 2.34 0.95
CA HIS A 241 20.72 3.33 0.44
C HIS A 241 20.96 4.50 1.41
N ALA A 242 19.90 4.98 2.07
CA ALA A 242 19.98 6.10 3.01
C ALA A 242 20.60 5.70 4.37
N CYS A 243 20.40 4.44 4.77
CA CYS A 243 20.75 3.95 6.10
C CYS A 243 21.76 2.80 5.98
N VAL A 244 23.05 3.14 5.95
CA VAL A 244 24.14 2.16 6.10
C VAL A 244 24.40 1.92 7.61
N SER A 245 23.35 1.59 8.37
CA SER A 245 23.54 1.06 9.73
C SER A 245 23.61 -0.47 9.67
N ARG A 246 24.51 -1.05 10.47
CA ARG A 246 24.63 -2.51 10.63
C ARG A 246 23.30 -3.14 11.01
N ASP A 247 22.51 -2.46 11.83
CA ASP A 247 21.23 -2.97 12.34
C ASP A 247 20.21 -3.22 11.21
N VAL A 248 20.08 -2.29 10.26
CA VAL A 248 19.16 -2.45 9.10
C VAL A 248 19.61 -3.60 8.23
N THR A 249 20.93 -3.71 8.06
CA THR A 249 21.54 -4.69 7.18
C THR A 249 21.23 -6.10 7.68
N GLU A 250 21.33 -6.38 8.98
CA GLU A 250 21.01 -7.70 9.54
C GLU A 250 19.55 -8.11 9.31
N PHE A 251 18.58 -7.24 9.63
CA PHE A 251 17.16 -7.55 9.46
C PHE A 251 16.77 -7.73 7.98
N VAL A 252 17.31 -6.89 7.10
CA VAL A 252 17.02 -6.98 5.68
C VAL A 252 17.75 -8.18 5.05
N LEU A 253 18.97 -8.53 5.49
CA LEU A 253 19.70 -9.70 5.01
C LEU A 253 18.93 -11.01 5.26
N GLU A 254 18.25 -11.15 6.39
CA GLU A 254 17.37 -12.31 6.64
C GLU A 254 16.27 -12.40 5.56
N LEU A 255 15.62 -11.28 5.24
CA LEU A 255 14.59 -11.25 4.22
C LEU A 255 15.15 -11.45 2.79
N LEU A 256 16.32 -10.86 2.50
CA LEU A 256 17.01 -11.01 1.22
C LEU A 256 17.45 -12.47 0.98
N THR A 257 17.78 -13.20 2.04
CA THR A 257 18.16 -14.61 1.96
C THR A 257 16.96 -15.54 1.84
N ASP A 258 15.85 -15.25 2.53
CA ASP A 258 14.60 -16.02 2.42
C ASP A 258 13.84 -15.76 1.10
N LYS A 259 13.89 -14.53 0.57
CA LYS A 259 13.12 -14.10 -0.61
C LYS A 259 14.03 -13.58 -1.73
N SER A 260 14.46 -14.48 -2.61
CA SER A 260 15.34 -14.15 -3.76
C SER A 260 14.74 -13.09 -4.71
N GLU A 261 13.44 -13.12 -4.97
CA GLU A 261 12.76 -12.11 -5.80
C GLU A 261 12.84 -10.71 -5.17
N PHE A 262 12.66 -10.61 -3.85
CA PHE A 262 12.78 -9.34 -3.13
C PHE A 262 14.20 -8.80 -3.17
N ALA A 263 15.19 -9.67 -3.04
CA ALA A 263 16.58 -9.29 -3.16
C ALA A 263 16.91 -8.77 -4.55
N PHE A 264 16.43 -9.46 -5.59
CA PHE A 264 16.61 -9.04 -6.96
C PHE A 264 16.01 -7.65 -7.22
N ASP A 265 14.75 -7.43 -6.87
CA ASP A 265 14.09 -6.14 -7.05
C ASP A 265 14.77 -5.02 -6.24
N SER A 266 15.18 -5.30 -5.01
CA SER A 266 15.86 -4.31 -4.15
C SER A 266 17.21 -3.90 -4.75
N VAL A 267 18.03 -4.87 -5.17
CA VAL A 267 19.34 -4.60 -5.82
C VAL A 267 19.14 -3.86 -7.14
N TRP A 268 18.11 -4.22 -7.92
CA TRP A 268 17.74 -3.51 -9.14
C TRP A 268 17.47 -2.03 -8.86
N PHE A 269 16.60 -1.71 -7.89
CA PHE A 269 16.30 -0.32 -7.53
C PHE A 269 17.50 0.42 -6.94
N MET A 270 18.35 -0.24 -6.14
CA MET A 270 19.61 0.34 -5.65
C MET A 270 20.54 0.71 -6.81
N SER A 271 20.76 -0.22 -7.74
CA SER A 271 21.63 -0.02 -8.91
C SER A 271 21.15 1.16 -9.77
N ARG A 272 19.84 1.26 -9.96
CA ARG A 272 19.22 2.36 -10.72
C ARG A 272 19.39 3.73 -10.07
N ARG A 273 19.40 3.81 -8.73
CA ARG A 273 19.71 5.05 -8.01
C ARG A 273 21.17 5.46 -8.15
N MET A 274 22.09 4.48 -8.11
CA MET A 274 23.52 4.75 -8.30
C MET A 274 23.82 5.29 -9.71
N ILE A 275 23.23 4.69 -10.75
CA ILE A 275 23.38 5.15 -12.13
C ILE A 275 22.92 6.62 -12.28
N GLY A 276 21.76 6.97 -11.71
CA GLY A 276 21.26 8.36 -11.72
C GLY A 276 22.17 9.36 -10.98
N SER A 277 22.86 8.93 -9.91
CA SER A 277 23.82 9.77 -9.17
C SER A 277 25.14 9.98 -9.93
N THR A 278 25.58 9.02 -10.73
CA THR A 278 26.86 9.12 -11.47
C THR A 278 26.85 10.15 -12.61
N TYR A 279 25.69 10.51 -13.17
CA TYR A 279 25.59 11.55 -14.20
C TYR A 279 25.82 12.98 -13.68
N TRP A 280 25.83 13.19 -12.36
CA TRP A 280 26.19 14.48 -11.75
C TRP A 280 27.69 14.72 -11.71
N TRP A 281 28.53 13.68 -11.64
CA TRP A 281 29.98 13.81 -11.55
C TRP A 281 30.68 13.97 -12.89
N SER A 282 30.00 13.65 -14.00
CA SER A 282 30.54 13.74 -15.36
C SER A 282 30.24 15.07 -16.07
N THR A 283 29.63 16.03 -15.37
CA THR A 283 29.27 17.36 -15.92
C THR A 283 29.83 18.54 -15.11
N LEU A 284 30.91 18.31 -14.35
CA LEU A 284 31.75 19.33 -13.70
C LEU A 284 33.18 19.22 -14.25
#